data_AF-D4DS94-F1
#
_entry.id   AF-D4DS94-F1
#
_cell.length_a   1.000
_cell.length_b   1.000
_cell.length_c   1.000
_cell.angle_alpha   90.00
_cell.angle_beta   90.00
_cell.angle_gamma   90.00
#
_symmetry.space_group_name_H-M   'P 1'
#
loop_
_entity.id
_entity.type
_entity.pdbx_description
1 polymer ?
#
loop_
_entity_poly.entity_id
_entity_poly.type
_entity_poly.pdbx_seq_one_letter_code
_entity_poly.pdbx_strand_id
1 'polypeptide(L)'
;MYRLETVLFSNGERFPLLVNEKTGIPDFYSTLWVTVELRNQSAVNTIRNKLGTIQWIMIWEKRNNLVISDLIHNKVLLTESQLESLIRHMRINVKKQKNVINTKKVC
;
A
#
# COMPACT_ATOMS: atom_id res chain seq x y z
N MET A 1 -2.21 11.37 -4.29
CA MET A 1 -1.91 10.79 -2.96
C MET A 1 -3.05 9.86 -2.68
N TYR A 2 -2.76 8.68 -2.14
CA TYR A 2 -3.78 7.64 -1.97
C TYR A 2 -4.17 7.58 -0.50
N ARG A 3 -5.46 7.37 -0.24
CA ARG A 3 -6.02 7.14 1.10
C ARG A 3 -6.44 5.69 1.22
N LEU A 4 -6.12 5.08 2.36
CA LEU A 4 -6.54 3.71 2.68
C LEU A 4 -7.93 3.72 3.32
N GLU A 5 -8.93 3.32 2.55
CA GLU A 5 -10.33 3.35 2.91
C GLU A 5 -10.89 1.93 3.05
N THR A 6 -11.91 1.75 3.88
CA THR A 6 -12.62 0.47 3.99
C THR A 6 -14.07 0.73 3.64
N VAL A 7 -14.52 0.19 2.51
CA VAL A 7 -15.90 0.34 2.02
C VAL A 7 -16.76 -0.77 2.64
N LEU A 8 -18.00 -0.44 2.99
CA LEU A 8 -19.00 -1.41 3.43
C LEU A 8 -19.94 -1.71 2.25
N PHE A 9 -19.97 -2.94 1.78
CA PHE A 9 -20.89 -3.39 0.75
C PHE A 9 -22.29 -3.65 1.34
N SER A 10 -23.30 -3.73 0.47
CA SER A 10 -24.70 -3.96 0.86
C SER A 10 -24.92 -5.28 1.59
N ASN A 11 -24.07 -6.28 1.34
CA ASN A 11 -24.06 -7.56 2.03
C ASN A 11 -23.37 -7.52 3.42
N GLY A 12 -22.91 -6.34 3.87
CA GLY A 12 -22.19 -6.16 5.12
C GLY A 12 -20.68 -6.46 5.05
N GLU A 13 -20.15 -6.85 3.88
CA GLU A 13 -18.72 -7.10 3.69
C GLU A 13 -17.92 -5.80 3.78
N ARG A 14 -16.82 -5.84 4.52
CA ARG A 14 -15.86 -4.72 4.62
C ARG A 14 -14.70 -4.96 3.66
N PHE A 15 -14.54 -4.09 2.68
CA PHE A 15 -13.54 -4.23 1.63
C PHE A 15 -12.53 -3.06 1.63
N PRO A 16 -11.26 -3.30 2.01
CA PRO A 16 -10.23 -2.27 1.99
C PRO A 16 -9.77 -1.91 0.57
N LEU A 17 -9.61 -0.62 0.29
CA LEU A 17 -9.20 -0.06 -1.00
C LEU A 17 -8.18 1.07 -0.82
N LEU A 18 -7.32 1.26 -1.82
CA LEU A 18 -6.54 2.49 -1.97
C LEU A 18 -7.29 3.42 -2.92
N VAL A 19 -7.72 4.57 -2.41
CA VAL A 19 -8.51 5.55 -3.17
C VAL A 19 -7.64 6.76 -3.49
N ASN A 20 -7.60 7.16 -4.75
CA ASN A 20 -6.91 8.38 -5.15
C ASN A 20 -7.65 9.60 -4.58
N GLU A 21 -6.99 10.37 -3.72
CA GLU A 21 -7.61 11.52 -3.05
C GLU A 21 -8.08 12.61 -4.01
N LYS A 22 -7.47 12.73 -5.19
CA LYS A 22 -7.84 13.78 -6.16
C LYS A 22 -9.08 13.41 -6.98
N THR A 23 -9.18 12.14 -7.37
CA THR A 23 -10.25 11.69 -8.28
C THR A 23 -11.38 10.98 -7.55
N GLY A 24 -11.14 10.52 -6.32
CA GLY A 24 -12.06 9.64 -5.59
C GLY A 24 -12.12 8.20 -6.13
N ILE A 25 -11.30 7.87 -7.12
CA ILE A 25 -11.34 6.58 -7.80
C ILE A 25 -10.37 5.60 -7.11
N PRO A 26 -10.77 4.35 -6.84
CA PRO A 26 -9.88 3.31 -6.37
C PRO A 26 -8.74 3.05 -7.36
N ASP A 27 -7.54 2.82 -6.85
CA ASP A 27 -6.40 2.40 -7.65
C ASP A 27 -6.67 1.04 -8.29
N PHE A 28 -6.56 0.98 -9.62
CA PHE A 28 -6.99 -0.17 -10.40
C PHE A 28 -6.21 -1.45 -10.04
N TYR A 29 -4.87 -1.39 -10.08
CA TYR A 29 -4.04 -2.58 -9.91
C TYR A 29 -4.09 -3.14 -8.49
N SER A 30 -4.04 -2.27 -7.47
CA SER A 30 -4.17 -2.73 -6.09
C SER A 30 -5.56 -3.31 -5.81
N THR A 31 -6.62 -2.71 -6.37
CA THR A 31 -7.99 -3.24 -6.25
C THR A 31 -8.13 -4.61 -6.91
N LEU A 32 -7.62 -4.76 -8.14
CA LEU A 32 -7.66 -6.02 -8.86
C LEU A 32 -6.95 -7.14 -8.09
N TRP A 33 -5.72 -6.86 -7.62
CA TRP A 33 -4.95 -7.82 -6.82
C TRP A 33 -5.68 -8.23 -5.54
N VAL A 34 -6.25 -7.28 -4.80
CA VAL A 34 -7.01 -7.60 -3.57
C VAL A 34 -8.22 -8.48 -3.90
N THR A 35 -8.97 -8.14 -4.94
CA THR A 35 -10.18 -8.87 -5.33
C THR A 35 -9.87 -10.31 -5.74
N VAL A 36 -8.84 -10.50 -6.55
CA VAL A 36 -8.51 -11.81 -7.13
C VAL A 36 -7.74 -12.70 -6.15
N GLU A 37 -6.72 -12.15 -5.47
CA GLU A 37 -5.78 -12.94 -4.68
C GLU A 37 -6.13 -12.99 -3.19
N LEU A 38 -6.62 -11.87 -2.63
CA LEU A 38 -6.68 -11.74 -1.18
C LEU A 38 -8.08 -11.89 -0.59
N ARG A 39 -9.13 -11.50 -1.33
CA ARG A 39 -10.50 -11.41 -0.81
C ARG A 39 -10.99 -12.70 -0.15
N ASN A 40 -10.72 -13.85 -0.77
CA ASN A 40 -11.17 -15.16 -0.26
C ASN A 40 -10.19 -15.82 0.71
N GLN A 41 -8.95 -15.34 0.78
CA GLN A 41 -7.86 -16.05 1.48
C GLN A 41 -7.33 -15.28 2.70
N SER A 42 -7.63 -13.99 2.82
CA SER A 42 -7.04 -13.11 3.84
C SER A 42 -8.11 -12.37 4.63
N ALA A 43 -7.87 -12.23 5.94
CA ALA A 43 -8.68 -11.37 6.78
C ALA A 43 -8.57 -9.89 6.34
N VAL A 44 -9.64 -9.13 6.53
CA VAL A 44 -9.75 -7.70 6.16
C VAL A 44 -8.58 -6.86 6.69
N ASN A 45 -8.16 -7.07 7.94
CA ASN A 45 -7.03 -6.35 8.52
C ASN A 45 -5.69 -6.69 7.84
N THR A 46 -5.51 -7.94 7.40
CA THR A 46 -4.33 -8.37 6.64
C THR A 46 -4.28 -7.70 5.28
N ILE A 47 -5.42 -7.65 4.58
CA ILE A 47 -5.57 -6.93 3.31
C ILE A 47 -5.22 -5.45 3.49
N ARG A 48 -5.80 -4.81 4.52
CA ARG A 48 -5.54 -3.41 4.86
C ARG A 48 -4.05 -3.15 5.12
N ASN A 49 -3.36 -4.02 5.85
CA ASN A 49 -1.92 -3.89 6.12
C ASN A 49 -1.07 -4.03 4.84
N LYS A 50 -1.42 -4.98 3.95
CA LYS A 50 -0.77 -5.15 2.65
C LYS A 50 -0.94 -3.91 1.78
N LEU A 51 -2.17 -3.38 1.68
CA LEU A 51 -2.44 -2.13 0.96
C LEU A 51 -1.72 -0.92 1.57
N GLY A 52 -1.64 -0.83 2.90
CA GLY A 52 -0.84 0.21 3.57
C GLY A 52 0.65 0.15 3.22
N THR A 53 1.17 -1.05 2.92
CA THR A 53 2.55 -1.22 2.45
C THR A 53 2.70 -0.72 1.01
N ILE A 54 1.75 -1.05 0.13
CA ILE A 54 1.71 -0.52 -1.26
C ILE A 54 1.60 1.00 -1.25
N GLN A 55 0.70 1.57 -0.43
CA GLN A 55 0.58 3.03 -0.25
C GLN A 55 1.91 3.65 0.17
N TRP A 56 2.67 3.01 1.05
CA TRP A 56 3.97 3.50 1.49
C TRP A 56 5.03 3.50 0.38
N ILE A 57 5.00 2.49 -0.50
CA ILE A 57 5.82 2.43 -1.71
C ILE A 57 5.43 3.56 -2.67
N MET A 58 4.14 3.77 -2.92
CA MET A 58 3.65 4.85 -3.77
C MET A 58 4.07 6.25 -3.30
N ILE A 59 4.20 6.45 -1.98
CA ILE A 59 4.75 7.70 -1.42
C ILE A 59 6.23 7.86 -1.80
N TRP A 60 7.01 6.80 -1.80
CA TRP A 60 8.41 6.83 -2.23
C TRP A 60 8.55 7.09 -3.73
N GLU A 61 7.77 6.37 -4.54
CA GLU A 61 7.69 6.57 -6.00
C GLU A 61 7.45 8.04 -6.34
N LYS A 62 6.43 8.65 -5.72
CA LYS A 62 6.12 10.06 -5.90
C LYS A 62 7.27 11.00 -5.50
N ARG A 63 8.00 10.70 -4.43
CA ARG A 63 9.12 11.53 -3.95
C ARG A 63 10.34 11.47 -4.87
N ASN A 64 10.54 10.34 -5.55
CA ASN A 64 11.66 10.12 -6.46
C ASN A 64 11.27 10.33 -7.93
N ASN A 65 10.03 10.76 -8.20
CA ASN A 65 9.47 10.97 -9.54
C ASN A 65 9.68 9.77 -10.48
N LEU A 66 9.43 8.56 -9.96
CA LEU A 66 9.54 7.30 -10.69
C LEU A 66 8.35 6.40 -10.35
N VAL A 67 8.10 5.38 -11.17
CA VAL A 67 7.06 4.37 -10.95
C VAL A 67 7.69 2.99 -11.12
N ILE A 68 7.69 2.16 -10.06
CA ILE A 68 8.33 0.85 -10.04
C ILE A 68 7.66 -0.11 -11.03
N SER A 69 6.32 -0.05 -11.18
CA SER A 69 5.62 -0.88 -12.17
C SER A 69 6.12 -0.63 -13.58
N ASP A 70 6.37 0.63 -13.93
CA ASP A 70 6.87 1.02 -15.25
C ASP A 70 8.31 0.56 -15.44
N LEU A 71 9.14 0.65 -14.39
CA LEU A 71 10.51 0.13 -14.43
C LEU A 71 10.53 -1.38 -14.65
N ILE A 72 9.72 -2.14 -13.93
CA ILE A 72 9.60 -3.60 -14.08
C ILE A 72 9.10 -3.95 -15.49
N HIS A 73 8.07 -3.25 -15.97
CA HIS A 73 7.52 -3.46 -17.31
C HIS A 73 8.57 -3.24 -18.40
N ASN A 74 9.38 -2.19 -18.25
CA ASN A 74 10.47 -1.84 -19.17
C ASN A 74 11.77 -2.62 -18.91
N LYS A 75 11.78 -3.56 -17.95
CA LYS A 75 12.96 -4.34 -17.54
C LYS A 75 14.14 -3.46 -17.10
N VAL A 76 13.85 -2.27 -16.58
CA VAL A 76 14.82 -1.33 -16.04
C VAL A 76 14.97 -1.59 -14.54
N LEU A 77 16.22 -1.72 -14.10
CA LEU A 77 16.55 -1.85 -12.68
C LEU A 77 16.74 -0.48 -12.04
N LEU A 78 16.45 -0.41 -10.74
CA LEU A 78 16.81 0.74 -9.93
C LEU A 78 18.34 0.87 -9.86
N THR A 79 18.83 2.10 -9.83
CA THR A 79 20.24 2.34 -9.49
C THR A 79 20.50 1.94 -8.04
N GLU A 80 21.78 1.73 -7.69
CA GLU A 80 22.19 1.43 -6.31
C GLU A 80 21.67 2.49 -5.32
N SER A 81 21.82 3.77 -5.66
CA SER A 81 21.33 4.88 -4.83
C SER A 81 19.80 4.89 -4.66
N GLN A 82 19.04 4.56 -5.71
CA GLN A 82 17.59 4.45 -5.62
C GLN A 82 17.18 3.24 -4.78
N LEU A 83 17.87 2.12 -4.91
CA LEU A 83 17.62 0.92 -4.13
C LEU A 83 17.89 1.15 -2.64
N GLU A 84 19.02 1.78 -2.29
CA GLU A 84 19.33 2.16 -0.91
C GLU A 84 18.28 3.11 -0.32
N SER A 85 17.86 4.11 -1.11
CA SER A 85 16.79 5.04 -0.74
C SER A 85 15.48 4.30 -0.44
N LEU A 86 15.10 3.35 -1.29
CA LEU A 86 13.91 2.52 -1.11
C LEU A 86 14.01 1.68 0.18
N ILE A 87 15.12 0.97 0.39
CA ILE A 87 15.35 0.15 1.59
C ILE A 87 15.21 1.00 2.86
N ARG A 88 15.85 2.18 2.88
CA ARG A 88 15.76 3.11 4.01
C ARG A 88 14.32 3.57 4.24
N HIS A 89 13.60 3.94 3.19
CA HIS A 89 12.21 4.37 3.29
C HIS A 89 11.29 3.26 3.82
N MET A 90 11.47 2.02 3.36
CA MET A 90 10.70 0.87 3.84
C MET A 90 11.00 0.55 5.31
N ARG A 91 12.25 0.66 5.75
CA ARG A 91 12.65 0.44 7.15
C ARG A 91 11.95 1.41 8.11
N ILE A 92 11.72 2.65 7.69
CA ILE A 92 10.99 3.66 8.48
C ILE A 92 9.53 3.24 8.69
N ASN A 93 8.87 2.65 7.69
CA ASN A 93 7.50 2.17 7.80
C ASN A 93 7.36 1.14 8.92
N VAL A 94 8.24 0.14 8.92
CA VAL A 94 8.23 -0.95 9.91
C VAL A 94 8.36 -0.40 11.33
N LYS A 95 9.24 0.60 11.54
CA LYS A 95 9.38 1.27 12.83
C LYS A 95 8.10 2.02 13.23
N LYS A 96 7.48 2.76 12.30
CA LYS A 96 6.20 3.45 12.56
C LYS A 96 5.07 2.47 12.91
N GLN A 97 4.96 1.37 12.17
CA GLN A 97 3.96 0.34 12.44
C GLN A 97 4.15 -0.31 13.82
N LYS A 98 5.39 -0.63 14.21
CA LYS A 98 5.70 -1.15 15.55
C LYS A 98 5.31 -0.18 16.66
N ASN A 99 5.59 1.11 16.49
CA ASN A 99 5.23 2.14 17.47
C ASN A 99 3.72 2.29 17.64
N VAL A 100 2.95 2.22 16.55
CA VAL A 100 1.47 2.23 16.58
C VAL A 100 0.89 0.99 17.27
N ILE A 101 1.51 -0.18 17.08
CA ILE A 101 1.08 -1.42 17.77
C ILE A 101 1.35 -1.32 19.27
N ASN A 102 2.50 -0.78 19.68
CA ASN A 102 2.86 -0.63 21.08
C ASN A 102 1.95 0.38 21.81
N THR A 103 1.55 1.47 21.16
CA THR A 103 0.61 2.44 21.75
C THR A 103 -0.80 1.87 21.91
N LYS A 104 -1.25 0.95 21.03
CA LYS A 104 -2.55 0.27 21.16
C LYS A 104 -2.59 -0.81 22.26
N LYS A 105 -1.45 -1.27 22.77
CA LYS A 105 -1.38 -2.25 23.87
C LYS A 105 -1.47 -1.63 25.26
N VAL A 106 -1.42 -0.30 25.36
CA VAL A 106 -1.52 0.46 26.60
C VAL A 106 -2.89 1.13 26.65
N CYS A 107 -3.96 0.34 26.69
CA CYS A 107 -5.35 0.75 26.95
C CYS A 107 -6.10 -0.46 27.51
#